data_AF-A0A9P7QCF5-F1
#
_entry.id   AF-A0A9P7QCF5-F1
#
_cell.length_a   1.000
_cell.length_b   1.000
_cell.length_c   1.000
_cell.angle_alpha   90.00
_cell.angle_beta   90.00
_cell.angle_gamma   90.00
#
_symmetry.space_group_name_H-M   'P 1'
#
loop_
_entity.id
_entity.type
_entity.pdbx_description
1 polymer ?
#
loop_
_entity_poly.entity_id
_entity_poly.type
_entity_poly.pdbx_seq_one_letter_code
_entity_poly.pdbx_strand_id
1 'polypeptide(L)'
;ILHILTASPSHAQALLQAALQAGFRESGALNITPQADSSTTPMVAVRSMGLSFESLIGFESSRSGSRHALVTASHLRLLMGIARKRFAENSKRIERFRGAFASRVLESREKRTNSDGREWEDAAARRERMREEGLRRREALRGGDGETSTGVCND
;
A
#
# COMPACT_ATOMS: atom_id res chain seq x y z
N ILE A 1 9.56 -6.57 13.28
CA ILE A 1 8.61 -5.67 13.99
C ILE A 1 8.76 -4.30 13.36
N LEU A 2 7.66 -3.58 13.13
CA LEU A 2 7.69 -2.23 12.57
C LEU A 2 6.98 -1.29 13.54
N HIS A 3 7.57 -0.12 13.82
CA HIS A 3 6.91 0.98 14.50
C HIS A 3 6.74 2.12 13.50
N ILE A 4 5.51 2.56 13.29
CA ILE A 4 5.13 3.50 12.23
C ILE A 4 4.37 4.65 12.88
N LEU A 5 4.92 5.86 12.79
CA LEU A 5 4.20 7.07 13.18
C LEU A 5 3.20 7.42 12.07
N THR A 6 1.97 7.73 12.44
CA THR A 6 0.89 8.02 11.48
C THR A 6 0.42 9.47 11.60
N ALA A 7 0.05 10.06 10.47
CA ALA A 7 -0.34 11.47 10.40
C ALA A 7 -1.70 11.76 11.07
N SER A 8 -2.54 10.74 11.27
CA SER A 8 -3.84 10.88 11.93
C SER A 8 -4.34 9.52 12.46
N PRO A 9 -5.36 9.50 13.33
CA PRO A 9 -6.02 8.28 13.77
C PRO A 9 -6.64 7.45 12.63
N SER A 10 -7.14 8.09 11.57
CA SER A 10 -7.69 7.37 10.40
C SER A 10 -6.61 6.58 9.66
N HIS A 11 -5.41 7.15 9.48
CA HIS A 11 -4.28 6.44 8.90
C HIS A 11 -3.81 5.29 9.80
N ALA A 12 -3.80 5.48 11.13
CA ALA A 12 -3.49 4.43 12.09
C ALA A 12 -4.46 3.25 11.96
N GLN A 13 -5.76 3.53 11.84
CA GLN A 13 -6.78 2.50 11.70
C GLN A 13 -6.64 1.73 10.38
N ALA A 14 -6.42 2.42 9.25
CA ALA A 14 -6.19 1.76 7.97
C ALA A 14 -4.97 0.82 7.99
N LEU A 15 -3.88 1.28 8.60
CA LEU A 15 -2.65 0.52 8.79
C LEU A 15 -2.87 -0.72 9.68
N LEU A 16 -3.58 -0.56 10.80
CA LEU A 16 -3.93 -1.66 11.71
C LEU A 16 -4.80 -2.72 11.01
N GLN A 17 -5.82 -2.31 10.26
CA GLN A 17 -6.66 -3.26 9.53
C GLN A 17 -5.87 -4.04 8.48
N ALA A 18 -4.96 -3.38 7.76
CA ALA A 18 -4.06 -4.06 6.82
C ALA A 18 -3.17 -5.09 7.54
N ALA A 19 -2.61 -4.72 8.70
CA ALA A 19 -1.81 -5.62 9.52
C ALA A 19 -2.60 -6.85 10.00
N LEU A 20 -3.82 -6.65 10.49
CA LEU A 20 -4.70 -7.72 10.97
C LEU A 20 -5.07 -8.71 9.84
N GLN A 21 -5.44 -8.20 8.67
CA GLN A 21 -5.76 -9.04 7.50
C GLN A 21 -4.54 -9.82 6.98
N ALA A 22 -3.34 -9.24 7.10
CA ALA A 22 -2.10 -9.91 6.76
C ALA A 22 -1.64 -10.95 7.80
N GLY A 23 -2.34 -11.05 8.95
CA GLY A 23 -2.05 -12.03 10.00
C GLY A 23 -1.12 -11.54 11.11
N PHE A 24 -0.91 -10.23 11.23
CA PHE A 24 -0.18 -9.62 12.35
C PHE A 24 -1.15 -9.28 13.49
N ARG A 25 -1.68 -10.30 14.17
CA ARG A 25 -2.78 -10.19 15.15
C ARG A 25 -2.44 -9.36 16.39
N GLU A 26 -1.18 -9.36 16.81
CA GLU A 26 -0.70 -8.62 18.00
C GLU A 26 -0.24 -7.19 17.66
N SER A 27 -0.77 -6.63 16.57
CA SER A 27 -0.50 -5.24 16.18
C SER A 27 -1.41 -4.30 16.95
N GLY A 28 -0.90 -3.12 17.34
CA GLY A 28 -1.65 -2.15 18.12
C GLY A 28 -1.20 -0.71 17.89
N ALA A 29 -2.05 0.25 18.26
CA ALA A 29 -1.72 1.67 18.24
C ALA A 29 -1.44 2.19 19.67
N LEU A 30 -0.50 3.12 19.76
CA LEU A 30 -0.09 3.87 20.95
C LEU A 30 -0.34 5.37 20.68
N ASN A 31 -0.40 6.18 21.74
CA ASN A 31 -0.56 7.64 21.66
C ASN A 31 -1.85 8.06 20.93
N ILE A 32 -2.97 7.42 21.26
CA ILE A 32 -4.29 7.67 20.65
C ILE A 32 -4.99 8.86 21.32
N THR A 33 -4.54 9.27 22.51
CA THR A 33 -5.08 10.41 23.24
C THR A 33 -4.35 11.68 22.80
N PRO A 34 -5.06 12.77 22.45
CA PRO A 34 -4.41 14.05 22.15
C PRO A 34 -3.65 14.58 23.38
N GLN A 35 -2.40 14.98 23.16
CA GLN A 35 -1.67 15.82 24.11
C GLN A 35 -2.03 17.28 23.79
N ALA A 36 -2.51 18.02 24.80
CA ALA A 36 -2.90 19.43 24.81
C ALA A 36 -2.76 20.17 23.45
N ASP A 37 -3.91 20.51 22.85
CA ASP A 37 -4.09 21.34 21.65
C ASP A 37 -3.37 20.91 20.36
N SER A 38 -2.71 19.74 20.33
CA SER A 38 -2.04 19.19 19.15
C SER A 38 -2.84 18.09 18.46
N SER A 39 -2.70 18.00 17.13
CA SER A 39 -3.29 16.90 16.37
C SER A 39 -2.68 15.56 16.79
N THR A 40 -3.51 14.57 17.12
CA THR A 40 -3.05 13.23 17.49
C THR A 40 -2.31 12.56 16.33
N THR A 41 -1.06 12.17 16.56
CA THR A 41 -0.26 11.36 15.63
C THR A 41 0.04 9.99 16.24
N PRO A 42 -0.87 9.01 16.12
CA PRO A 42 -0.68 7.72 16.77
C PRO A 42 0.52 6.97 16.20
N MET A 43 1.16 6.16 17.05
CA MET A 43 2.19 5.22 16.63
C MET A 43 1.61 3.81 16.54
N VAL A 44 1.73 3.18 15.38
CA VAL A 44 1.29 1.79 15.17
C VAL A 44 2.48 0.85 15.24
N ALA A 45 2.38 -0.18 16.08
CA ALA A 45 3.33 -1.27 16.17
C ALA A 45 2.77 -2.51 15.45
N VAL A 46 3.41 -2.91 14.35
CA VAL A 46 3.11 -4.15 13.60
C VAL A 46 4.04 -5.27 14.07
N ARG A 47 3.47 -6.29 14.72
CA ARG A 47 4.22 -7.36 15.38
C ARG A 47 3.98 -8.72 14.72
N SER A 48 5.07 -9.48 14.53
CA SER A 48 5.08 -10.85 14.00
C SER A 48 4.91 -11.91 15.11
N MET A 49 4.24 -11.56 16.21
CA MET A 49 3.99 -12.49 17.31
C MET A 49 3.19 -13.70 16.79
N GLY A 50 3.57 -14.90 17.23
CA GLY A 50 3.10 -16.17 16.69
C GLY A 50 4.01 -16.83 15.64
N LEU A 51 5.11 -16.17 15.24
CA LEU A 51 6.16 -16.77 14.41
C LEU A 51 7.52 -16.87 15.13
N SER A 52 7.62 -16.42 16.39
CA SER A 52 8.82 -16.59 17.21
C SER A 52 9.12 -18.07 17.38
N PHE A 53 10.41 -18.42 17.41
CA PHE A 53 10.88 -19.77 17.69
C PHE A 53 12.08 -19.71 18.59
N GLU A 54 11.96 -20.35 19.74
CA GLU A 54 12.99 -20.39 20.77
C GLU A 54 13.18 -21.85 21.19
N SER A 55 14.43 -22.26 21.32
CA SER A 55 14.80 -23.60 21.73
C SER A 55 16.18 -23.54 22.37
N LEU A 56 16.33 -24.23 23.50
CA LEU A 56 17.60 -24.35 24.19
C LEU A 56 18.50 -25.34 23.43
N ILE A 57 19.61 -24.85 22.87
CA ILE A 57 20.56 -25.66 22.09
C ILE A 57 21.84 -26.03 22.86
N GLY A 58 22.08 -25.35 23.98
CA GLY A 58 23.32 -25.48 24.75
C GLY A 58 23.36 -24.51 25.92
N PHE A 59 24.39 -24.65 26.74
CA PHE A 59 24.66 -23.77 27.87
C PHE A 59 26.17 -23.61 28.07
N GLU A 60 26.55 -22.62 28.88
CA GLU A 60 27.93 -22.39 29.30
C GLU A 60 28.08 -22.79 30.77
N SER A 61 29.09 -23.60 31.07
CA SER A 61 29.38 -24.04 32.44
C SER A 61 29.94 -22.88 33.26
N SER A 62 29.25 -22.49 34.33
CA SER A 62 29.70 -21.40 35.21
C SER A 62 31.02 -21.68 35.93
N ARG A 63 31.42 -22.95 36.05
CA ARG A 63 32.66 -23.35 36.73
C ARG A 63 33.88 -23.36 35.82
N SER A 64 33.71 -23.81 34.58
CA SER A 64 34.81 -24.03 33.63
C SER A 64 34.81 -23.05 32.45
N GLY A 65 33.75 -22.24 32.27
CA GLY A 65 33.55 -21.39 31.10
C GLY A 65 33.36 -22.17 29.79
N SER A 66 33.25 -23.50 29.85
CA SER A 66 33.11 -24.34 28.67
C SER A 66 31.68 -24.36 28.15
N ARG A 67 31.52 -24.27 26.82
CA ARG A 67 30.22 -24.36 26.15
C ARG A 67 29.87 -25.81 25.86
N HIS A 68 28.67 -26.20 26.27
CA HIS A 68 28.13 -27.54 26.10
C HIS A 68 26.90 -27.50 25.19
N ALA A 69 26.93 -28.31 24.13
CA ALA A 69 25.76 -28.53 23.29
C ALA A 69 24.81 -29.51 23.98
N LEU A 70 23.51 -29.20 23.99
CA LEU A 70 22.46 -30.09 24.49
C LEU A 70 21.80 -30.91 23.38
N VAL A 71 22.05 -30.52 22.12
CA VAL A 71 21.42 -31.13 20.95
C VAL A 71 22.48 -31.64 19.99
N THR A 72 22.15 -32.72 19.28
CA THR A 72 22.99 -33.24 18.20
C THR A 72 22.93 -32.33 16.97
N ALA A 73 23.89 -32.48 16.06
CA ALA A 73 23.89 -31.74 14.79
C ALA A 73 22.64 -32.04 13.93
N SER A 74 22.10 -33.27 13.98
CA SER A 74 20.87 -33.63 13.28
C SER A 74 19.64 -32.95 13.88
N HIS A 75 19.57 -32.87 15.20
CA HIS A 75 18.51 -32.12 15.88
C HIS A 75 18.59 -30.62 15.57
N LEU A 76 19.79 -30.04 15.57
CA LEU A 76 19.98 -28.63 15.21
C LEU A 76 19.49 -28.33 13.78
N ARG A 77 19.74 -29.23 12.82
CA ARG A 77 19.21 -29.10 11.44
C ARG A 77 17.68 -29.12 11.41
N LEU A 78 17.02 -29.93 12.24
CA LEU A 78 15.57 -29.94 12.37
C LEU A 78 15.05 -28.59 12.89
N LEU A 79 15.67 -28.05 13.95
CA LEU A 79 15.33 -26.73 14.49
C LEU A 79 15.48 -25.63 13.42
N MET A 80 16.57 -25.64 12.66
CA MET A 80 16.77 -24.72 11.53
C MET A 80 15.68 -24.86 10.45
N GLY A 81 15.23 -26.08 10.18
CA GLY A 81 14.13 -26.34 9.25
C GLY A 81 12.82 -25.70 9.71
N ILE A 82 12.50 -25.80 11.01
CA ILE A 82 11.31 -25.16 11.61
C ILE A 82 11.45 -23.63 11.53
N ALA A 83 12.61 -23.08 11.90
CA ALA A 83 12.87 -21.65 11.83
C ALA A 83 12.67 -21.12 10.40
N ARG A 84 13.22 -21.81 9.40
CA ARG A 84 13.07 -21.43 7.98
C ARG A 84 11.62 -21.39 7.54
N LYS A 85 10.80 -22.37 7.93
CA LYS A 85 9.35 -22.37 7.64
C LYS A 85 8.66 -21.14 8.23
N ARG A 86 9.00 -20.75 9.47
CA ARG A 86 8.46 -19.54 10.12
C ARG A 86 8.91 -18.25 9.41
N PHE A 87 10.16 -18.17 8.97
CA PHE A 87 10.64 -17.06 8.14
C PHE A 87 9.92 -16.94 6.80
N ALA A 88 9.69 -18.08 6.12
CA ALA A 88 8.93 -18.10 4.88
C ALA A 88 7.50 -17.62 5.10
N GLU A 89 6.83 -18.06 6.17
CA GLU A 89 5.50 -17.57 6.53
C GLU A 89 5.50 -16.07 6.87
N ASN A 90 6.49 -15.59 7.62
CA ASN A 90 6.60 -14.16 7.91
C ASN A 90 6.74 -13.33 6.62
N SER A 91 7.52 -13.82 5.65
CA SER A 91 7.70 -13.16 4.36
C SER A 91 6.38 -13.05 3.60
N LYS A 92 5.56 -14.11 3.60
CA LYS A 92 4.19 -14.07 3.02
C LYS A 92 3.28 -13.06 3.73
N ARG A 93 3.38 -12.95 5.06
CA ARG A 93 2.61 -11.95 5.83
C ARG A 93 3.03 -10.53 5.46
N ILE A 94 4.34 -10.28 5.32
CA ILE A 94 4.87 -8.97 4.89
C ILE A 94 4.31 -8.59 3.51
N GLU A 95 4.28 -9.53 2.57
CA GLU A 95 3.78 -9.25 1.23
C GLU A 95 2.27 -8.96 1.21
N ARG A 96 1.48 -9.79 1.90
CA ARG A 96 0.04 -9.52 2.09
C ARG A 96 -0.23 -8.18 2.75
N PHE A 97 0.59 -7.79 3.73
CA PHE A 97 0.48 -6.50 4.40
C PHE A 97 0.75 -5.35 3.45
N ARG A 98 1.83 -5.42 2.65
CA ARG A 98 2.12 -4.40 1.63
C ARG A 98 0.98 -4.23 0.65
N GLY A 99 0.45 -5.33 0.11
CA GLY A 99 -0.69 -5.30 -0.81
C GLY A 99 -1.96 -4.72 -0.16
N ALA A 100 -2.32 -5.18 1.04
CA ALA A 100 -3.50 -4.71 1.75
C ALA A 100 -3.39 -3.23 2.18
N PHE A 101 -2.20 -2.77 2.51
CA PHE A 101 -1.94 -1.37 2.85
C PHE A 101 -1.98 -0.47 1.61
N ALA A 102 -1.33 -0.89 0.52
CA ALA A 102 -1.35 -0.18 -0.75
C ALA A 102 -2.78 -0.02 -1.27
N SER A 103 -3.57 -1.10 -1.29
CA SER A 103 -4.97 -1.05 -1.72
C SER A 103 -5.76 -0.05 -0.87
N ARG A 104 -5.66 -0.13 0.46
CA ARG A 104 -6.38 0.79 1.36
C ARG A 104 -6.00 2.26 1.23
N VAL A 105 -4.71 2.57 1.05
CA VAL A 105 -4.22 3.96 1.07
C VAL A 105 -4.23 4.58 -0.33
N LEU A 106 -4.02 3.77 -1.37
CA LEU A 106 -4.01 4.24 -2.76
C LEU A 106 -5.40 4.23 -3.39
N GLU A 107 -6.27 3.27 -3.05
CA GLU A 107 -7.65 3.25 -3.57
C GLU A 107 -8.59 4.19 -2.78
N SER A 108 -8.24 4.54 -1.54
CA SER A 108 -8.93 5.62 -0.80
C SER A 108 -8.59 7.02 -1.31
N ARG A 109 -7.55 7.16 -2.15
CA ARG A 109 -7.48 8.29 -3.07
C ARG A 109 -8.48 7.96 -4.16
N GLU A 110 -9.76 8.17 -3.85
CA GLU A 110 -10.82 8.13 -4.85
C GLU A 110 -10.27 8.79 -6.10
N LYS A 111 -10.39 8.09 -7.23
CA LYS A 111 -10.30 8.70 -8.55
C LYS A 111 -11.08 9.98 -8.41
N ARG A 112 -10.39 11.13 -8.35
CA ARG A 112 -11.09 12.41 -8.23
C ARG A 112 -12.13 12.33 -9.35
N THR A 113 -13.39 12.56 -9.05
CA THR A 113 -14.40 12.70 -10.07
C THR A 113 -14.68 14.19 -10.15
N ASN A 114 -14.75 14.74 -11.36
CA ASN A 114 -15.24 16.10 -11.50
C ASN A 114 -16.70 16.19 -11.00
N SER A 115 -17.23 17.41 -10.87
CA SER A 115 -18.65 17.68 -10.53
C SER A 115 -19.65 16.85 -11.34
N ASP A 116 -19.26 16.41 -12.54
CA ASP A 116 -20.10 15.70 -13.50
C ASP A 116 -19.93 14.16 -13.43
N GLY A 117 -19.27 13.63 -12.40
CA GLY A 117 -19.15 12.18 -12.17
C GLY A 117 -18.21 11.42 -13.11
N ARG A 118 -17.46 12.13 -13.97
CA ARG A 118 -16.43 11.53 -14.85
C ARG A 118 -15.08 11.42 -14.14
N GLU A 119 -14.26 10.43 -14.53
CA GLU A 119 -12.87 10.31 -14.05
C GLU A 119 -12.12 11.64 -14.24
N TRP A 120 -11.47 12.12 -13.19
CA TRP A 120 -10.70 13.35 -13.21
C TRP A 120 -9.46 13.17 -14.06
N GLU A 121 -9.49 13.85 -15.19
CA GLU A 121 -8.36 14.12 -16.05
C GLU A 121 -7.59 15.35 -15.57
N ASP A 122 -6.28 15.37 -15.84
CA ASP A 122 -5.42 16.52 -15.59
C ASP A 122 -5.91 17.76 -16.38
N ALA A 123 -5.74 18.96 -15.83
CA ALA A 123 -6.19 20.20 -16.45
C ALA A 123 -5.49 20.48 -17.80
N ALA A 124 -4.30 19.91 -18.01
CA ALA A 124 -3.62 19.93 -19.30
C ALA A 124 -4.32 19.02 -20.32
N ALA A 125 -4.61 17.76 -19.95
CA ALA A 125 -5.31 16.80 -20.81
C ALA A 125 -6.72 17.26 -21.19
N ARG A 126 -7.45 17.90 -20.26
CA ARG A 126 -8.76 18.51 -20.52
C ARG A 126 -8.71 19.59 -21.60
N ARG A 127 -7.70 20.47 -21.52
CA ARG A 127 -7.51 21.58 -22.47
C ARG A 127 -7.12 21.06 -23.85
N GLU A 128 -6.32 20.00 -23.90
CA GLU A 128 -5.89 19.36 -25.14
C GLU A 128 -7.07 18.71 -25.86
N ARG A 129 -7.88 17.90 -25.17
CA ARG A 129 -9.08 17.31 -25.76
C ARG A 129 -10.07 18.37 -26.25
N MET A 130 -10.34 19.42 -25.47
CA MET A 130 -11.22 20.51 -25.91
C MET A 130 -10.68 21.25 -27.14
N ARG A 131 -9.34 21.35 -27.26
CA ARG A 131 -8.70 21.95 -28.44
C ARG A 131 -8.87 21.06 -29.67
N GLU A 132 -8.69 19.75 -29.53
CA GLU A 132 -8.85 18.78 -30.61
C GLU A 132 -10.31 18.64 -31.06
N GLU A 133 -11.26 18.51 -30.13
CA GLU A 133 -12.69 18.49 -30.43
C GLU A 133 -13.15 19.81 -31.04
N GLY A 134 -12.64 20.93 -30.53
CA GLY A 134 -12.91 22.27 -31.07
C GLY A 134 -12.33 22.47 -32.47
N LEU A 135 -11.18 21.86 -32.78
CA LEU A 135 -10.57 21.88 -34.11
C LEU A 135 -11.37 21.02 -35.10
N ARG A 136 -11.74 19.79 -34.70
CA ARG A 136 -12.59 18.90 -35.50
C ARG A 136 -13.96 19.50 -35.82
N ARG A 137 -14.59 20.17 -34.85
CA ARG A 137 -15.87 20.86 -35.08
C ARG A 137 -15.72 22.01 -36.08
N ARG A 138 -14.57 22.70 -36.07
CA ARG A 138 -14.26 23.80 -37.00
C ARG A 138 -13.98 23.30 -38.42
N GLU A 139 -13.29 22.17 -38.54
CA GLU A 139 -13.03 21.50 -39.82
C GLU A 139 -14.32 20.95 -40.45
N ALA A 140 -15.20 20.32 -39.66
CA ALA A 140 -16.49 19.83 -40.13
C ALA A 140 -17.42 20.96 -40.61
N LEU A 141 -17.37 22.14 -39.96
CA LEU A 141 -18.13 23.31 -40.40
C LEU A 141 -17.55 23.94 -41.68
N ARG A 142 -16.22 23.93 -41.85
CA ARG A 142 -15.58 24.42 -43.09
C ARG A 142 -15.74 23.50 -44.29
N GLY A 143 -15.98 22.21 -44.09
CA GLY A 143 -16.26 21.25 -45.16
C GLY A 143 -17.69 21.31 -45.71
N GLY A 144 -18.61 22.01 -45.03
CA GLY A 144 -20.01 22.17 -45.45
C GLY A 144 -20.27 23.33 -46.40
N ASP A 145 -19.32 24.28 -46.54
CA ASP A 145 -19.48 25.49 -47.37
C ASP A 145 -18.93 25.31 -48.81
N GLY A 146 -18.83 24.06 -49.28
CA GLY A 146 -18.23 23.70 -50.58
C GLY A 146 -19.21 23.23 -51.67
N GLU A 147 -20.53 23.19 -51.43
CA GLU A 147 -21.52 22.77 -52.43
C GLU A 147 -22.66 23.78 -52.55
N THR A 148 -22.39 24.97 -53.10
CA THR A 148 -23.34 25.69 -53.97
C THR A 148 -22.60 26.76 -54.76
N SER A 149 -22.20 26.47 -56.00
CA SER A 149 -22.28 27.39 -57.16
C SER A 149 -21.49 26.88 -58.36
N THR A 150 -22.14 26.07 -59.20
CA THR A 150 -21.86 26.10 -60.64
C THR A 150 -23.06 26.79 -61.28
N GLY A 151 -22.83 28.03 -61.72
CA GLY A 151 -23.83 28.85 -62.41
C GLY A 151 -24.08 28.42 -63.85
N VAL A 152 -25.00 29.13 -64.52
CA VAL A 152 -24.83 29.82 -65.81
C VAL A 152 -26.06 30.72 -66.04
N CYS A 153 -25.81 32.02 -66.27
CA CYS A 153 -26.66 32.94 -67.03
C CYS A 153 -25.99 33.17 -68.39
N ASN A 154 -26.73 33.13 -69.51
CA ASN A 154 -26.90 34.26 -70.45
C ASN A 154 -27.66 33.88 -71.73
N ASP A 155 -28.47 34.85 -72.18
CA ASP A 155 -29.00 35.20 -73.51
C ASP A 155 -29.82 34.19 -74.34
#